data_AF-A0A9P6F6G4-F1
#
_entry.id   AF-A0A9P6F6G4-F1
#
_cell.length_a   1.000
_cell.length_b   1.000
_cell.length_c   1.000
_cell.angle_alpha   90.00
_cell.angle_beta   90.00
_cell.angle_gamma   90.00
#
_symmetry.space_group_name_H-M   'P 1'
#
loop_
_entity.id
_entity.type
_entity.pdbx_description
1 polymer ?
#
loop_
_entity_poly.entity_id
_entity_poly.type
_entity_poly.pdbx_seq_one_letter_code
_entity_poly.pdbx_strand_id
1 'polypeptide(L)'
;MDLNGESKILLPALNTIKDPDPNSLSTRLLKYLAVRHPSSTIQPTLLHNHNYYNMPSGAPKNCSKTYKVPRRPFEAARLDQELKLVGEYGLRNKREIWRIGFTLSNIRRAARELLTLEDKDPRRLFEGNALIRRLVRIGVLDEDKMKLDYVLALKIEDFLERRLQTQVFKLGLAKSIHHARVLIRQRHIRVGKQVVDIPSFVVRLDSQKHIDFSLTSPYGGGRAGRVKRKRAAAAASKGDGEDEDEE
;
A
#
# COMPACT_ATOMS: atom_id res chain seq x y z
N MET A 1 -37.88 9.45 51.02
CA MET A 1 -38.70 10.29 50.13
C MET A 1 -38.96 9.44 48.92
N ASP A 2 -40.14 8.84 48.96
CA ASP A 2 -40.65 7.83 48.07
C ASP A 2 -40.73 8.32 46.62
N LEU A 3 -40.93 7.39 45.68
CA LEU A 3 -42.17 7.31 44.90
C LEU A 3 -42.02 6.30 43.74
N ASN A 4 -43.14 5.60 43.50
CA ASN A 4 -43.51 4.84 42.29
C ASN A 4 -43.08 3.36 42.30
N GLY A 5 -43.91 2.38 42.64
CA GLY A 5 -45.36 2.31 42.57
C GLY A 5 -45.81 1.72 41.23
N GLU A 6 -46.34 0.49 41.32
CA GLU A 6 -47.40 -0.08 40.48
C GLU A 6 -47.07 -0.57 39.06
N SER A 7 -47.12 -1.89 38.85
CA SER A 7 -48.33 -2.53 38.31
C SER A 7 -48.05 -4.00 37.94
N LYS A 8 -48.48 -4.91 38.81
CA LYS A 8 -48.87 -6.27 38.42
C LYS A 8 -50.18 -6.15 37.66
N ILE A 9 -50.23 -6.60 36.40
CA ILE A 9 -51.49 -6.97 35.75
C ILE A 9 -51.30 -8.34 35.10
N LEU A 10 -52.25 -9.19 35.47
CA LEU A 10 -52.46 -10.59 35.13
C LEU A 10 -52.44 -10.90 33.63
N LEU A 11 -51.86 -12.05 33.27
CA LEU A 11 -52.24 -12.83 32.10
C LEU A 11 -52.46 -14.29 32.52
N PRO A 12 -53.72 -14.78 32.52
CA PRO A 12 -53.99 -16.19 32.42
C PRO A 12 -55.02 -16.43 31.31
N ALA A 13 -54.58 -16.83 30.12
CA ALA A 13 -55.43 -17.53 29.15
C ALA A 13 -54.60 -17.91 27.94
N LEU A 14 -54.19 -19.18 27.84
CA LEU A 14 -53.99 -19.91 26.58
C LEU A 14 -53.57 -21.36 26.88
N ASN A 15 -54.38 -22.04 27.69
CA ASN A 15 -54.40 -23.51 27.75
C ASN A 15 -55.74 -23.96 27.17
N THR A 16 -55.83 -23.99 25.83
CA THR A 16 -56.83 -24.78 25.08
C THR A 16 -56.60 -24.56 23.59
N ILE A 17 -55.91 -25.50 22.93
CA ILE A 17 -56.22 -26.06 21.60
C ILE A 17 -55.27 -27.25 21.42
N LYS A 18 -55.89 -28.41 21.26
CA LYS A 18 -55.29 -29.72 21.04
C LYS A 18 -55.10 -29.85 19.52
N ASP A 19 -53.85 -29.99 19.10
CA ASP A 19 -53.36 -30.33 17.75
C ASP A 19 -53.61 -29.32 16.61
N PRO A 20 -52.64 -28.43 16.26
CA PRO A 20 -52.76 -27.53 15.11
C PRO A 20 -52.23 -28.15 13.80
N ASP A 21 -52.99 -27.96 12.72
CA ASP A 21 -52.67 -28.42 11.36
C ASP A 21 -51.29 -27.97 10.85
N PRO A 22 -50.53 -28.84 10.15
CA PRO A 22 -49.15 -28.57 9.73
C PRO A 22 -49.00 -27.53 8.60
N ASN A 23 -50.09 -27.05 8.00
CA ASN A 23 -50.07 -26.10 6.88
C ASN A 23 -50.73 -24.74 7.18
N SER A 24 -51.07 -24.45 8.44
CA SER A 24 -51.55 -23.13 8.87
C SER A 24 -50.41 -22.09 8.93
N LEU A 25 -50.68 -20.84 8.54
CA LEU A 25 -49.70 -19.74 8.61
C LEU A 25 -49.22 -19.43 10.05
N SER A 26 -50.00 -19.84 11.06
CA SER A 26 -49.66 -19.72 12.49
C SER A 26 -48.51 -20.65 12.91
N THR A 27 -48.48 -21.90 12.41
CA THR A 27 -47.42 -22.87 12.75
C THR A 27 -46.09 -22.60 12.03
N ARG A 28 -46.12 -21.93 10.87
CA ARG A 28 -44.91 -21.46 10.17
C ARG A 28 -44.21 -20.28 10.87
N LEU A 29 -44.96 -19.40 11.54
CA LEU A 29 -44.40 -18.29 12.33
C LEU A 29 -43.79 -18.75 13.65
N LEU A 30 -44.35 -19.80 14.28
CA LEU A 30 -43.83 -20.41 15.51
C LEU A 30 -42.49 -21.16 15.31
N LYS A 31 -42.25 -21.75 14.12
CA LYS A 31 -40.93 -22.31 13.78
C LYS A 31 -39.85 -21.24 13.59
N TYR A 32 -40.24 -20.03 13.16
CA TYR A 32 -39.30 -18.93 12.92
C TYR A 32 -38.83 -18.21 14.20
N LEU A 33 -39.54 -18.38 15.32
CA LEU A 33 -39.22 -17.74 16.60
C LEU A 33 -38.56 -18.67 17.64
N ALA A 34 -38.41 -19.97 17.34
CA ALA A 34 -37.93 -20.99 18.29
C ALA A 34 -36.45 -21.40 18.14
N VAL A 35 -35.55 -20.48 17.73
CA VAL A 35 -34.09 -20.70 17.83
C VAL A 35 -33.43 -19.66 18.75
N ARG A 36 -34.09 -19.39 19.89
CA ARG A 36 -33.50 -18.69 21.04
C ARG A 36 -33.82 -19.44 22.33
N HIS A 37 -32.83 -20.22 22.76
CA HIS A 37 -32.49 -20.74 24.10
C HIS A 37 -33.59 -21.40 24.97
N PRO A 38 -33.36 -22.66 25.43
CA PRO A 38 -33.89 -23.14 26.70
C PRO A 38 -32.82 -23.11 27.80
N SER A 39 -33.15 -22.28 28.79
CA SER A 39 -33.04 -22.42 30.25
C SER A 39 -32.06 -23.42 30.90
N SER A 40 -31.50 -22.88 31.99
CA SER A 40 -30.74 -23.46 33.09
C SER A 40 -31.27 -24.75 33.72
N THR A 41 -30.36 -25.64 34.11
CA THR A 41 -30.50 -26.55 35.25
C THR A 41 -29.16 -26.61 36.03
N ILE A 42 -29.26 -26.87 37.33
CA ILE A 42 -28.43 -26.39 38.45
C ILE A 42 -27.21 -27.30 38.79
N GLN A 43 -26.02 -26.68 38.90
CA GLN A 43 -24.84 -26.85 39.81
C GLN A 43 -24.15 -28.24 39.98
N PRO A 44 -22.79 -28.34 39.97
CA PRO A 44 -22.02 -27.95 41.17
C PRO A 44 -20.68 -27.20 40.91
N THR A 45 -20.35 -26.38 41.92
CA THR A 45 -19.02 -25.93 42.35
C THR A 45 -17.80 -26.52 41.64
N LEU A 46 -17.21 -25.76 40.73
CA LEU A 46 -15.75 -25.75 40.55
C LEU A 46 -15.38 -24.31 40.19
N LEU A 47 -14.52 -23.71 41.01
CA LEU A 47 -13.78 -22.49 40.72
C LEU A 47 -12.97 -22.71 39.43
N HIS A 48 -13.64 -22.64 38.28
CA HIS A 48 -12.99 -22.58 37.00
C HIS A 48 -12.56 -21.14 36.82
N ASN A 49 -11.33 -20.89 37.28
CA ASN A 49 -10.52 -19.79 36.82
C ASN A 49 -10.81 -19.53 35.35
N HIS A 50 -11.53 -18.44 35.07
CA HIS A 50 -11.61 -17.88 33.73
C HIS A 50 -10.25 -17.26 33.38
N ASN A 51 -9.23 -18.12 33.26
CA ASN A 51 -8.12 -17.87 32.35
C ASN A 51 -8.65 -18.12 30.94
N TYR A 52 -9.49 -17.20 30.46
CA TYR A 52 -9.68 -17.05 29.03
C TYR A 52 -8.32 -16.68 28.44
N TYR A 53 -7.65 -17.69 27.89
CA TYR A 53 -6.62 -17.61 26.87
C TYR A 53 -5.91 -16.26 26.79
N ASN A 54 -4.88 -16.13 27.63
CA ASN A 54 -3.79 -15.19 27.39
C ASN A 54 -3.03 -15.69 26.15
N MET A 55 -3.63 -15.50 24.97
CA MET A 55 -2.97 -15.72 23.69
C MET A 55 -1.75 -14.78 23.67
N PRO A 56 -0.53 -15.26 23.38
CA PRO A 56 0.62 -14.38 23.32
C PRO A 56 0.34 -13.30 22.28
N SER A 57 0.19 -12.04 22.74
CA SER A 57 0.16 -10.90 21.84
C SER A 57 1.44 -11.00 21.01
N GLY A 58 1.30 -11.19 19.69
CA GLY A 58 2.45 -11.40 18.81
C GLY A 58 3.52 -10.34 19.04
N ALA A 59 4.79 -10.73 18.84
CA ALA A 59 5.95 -9.86 19.11
C ALA A 59 5.70 -8.41 18.63
N PRO A 60 6.02 -7.40 19.47
CA PRO A 60 5.72 -6.02 19.14
C PRO A 60 6.38 -5.63 17.82
N LYS A 61 5.56 -5.23 16.84
CA LYS A 61 6.04 -4.73 15.55
C LYS A 61 6.25 -3.22 15.64
N ASN A 62 7.51 -2.79 15.49
CA ASN A 62 7.83 -1.37 15.49
C ASN A 62 7.39 -0.71 14.16
N CYS A 63 6.49 0.26 14.25
CA CYS A 63 6.03 1.06 13.13
C CYS A 63 6.53 2.50 13.28
N SER A 64 7.19 3.05 12.27
CA SER A 64 7.73 4.42 12.30
C SER A 64 7.15 5.30 11.19
N LYS A 65 7.12 6.61 11.43
CA LYS A 65 6.68 7.58 10.43
C LYS A 65 7.77 7.77 9.37
N THR A 66 7.35 7.85 8.11
CA THR A 66 8.25 7.99 6.95
C THR A 66 8.24 9.38 6.33
N TYR A 67 7.48 10.33 6.90
CA TYR A 67 7.36 11.70 6.44
C TYR A 67 7.12 12.65 7.61
N LYS A 68 7.40 13.92 7.39
CA LYS A 68 7.06 15.01 8.31
C LYS A 68 6.30 16.10 7.56
N VAL A 69 5.23 16.61 8.16
CA VAL A 69 4.40 17.67 7.56
C VAL A 69 5.11 19.01 7.74
N PRO A 70 5.07 19.92 6.74
CA PRO A 70 5.59 21.28 6.87
C PRO A 70 4.96 22.04 8.04
N ARG A 71 5.75 22.89 8.70
CA ARG A 71 5.29 23.69 9.84
C ARG A 71 4.24 24.74 9.44
N ARG A 72 4.43 25.40 8.29
CA ARG A 72 3.54 26.43 7.75
C ARG A 72 2.77 25.87 6.54
N PRO A 73 1.47 25.57 6.68
CA PRO A 73 0.70 24.90 5.63
C PRO A 73 0.46 25.75 4.37
N PHE A 74 0.34 27.06 4.49
CA PHE A 74 -0.07 27.96 3.40
C PHE A 74 1.01 28.97 3.04
N GLU A 75 2.17 28.46 2.63
CA GLU A 75 3.29 29.27 2.16
C GLU A 75 3.37 29.16 0.64
N ALA A 76 3.04 30.24 -0.07
CA ALA A 76 2.90 30.24 -1.53
C ALA A 76 4.16 29.68 -2.23
N ALA A 77 5.34 30.20 -1.89
CA ALA A 77 6.60 29.77 -2.49
C ALA A 77 6.86 28.25 -2.35
N ARG A 78 6.54 27.66 -1.18
CA ARG A 78 6.66 26.21 -0.97
C ARG A 78 5.61 25.45 -1.77
N LEU A 79 4.37 25.93 -1.81
CA LEU A 79 3.28 25.28 -2.54
C LEU A 79 3.59 25.21 -4.03
N ASP A 80 4.15 26.28 -4.61
CA ASP A 80 4.52 26.38 -6.01
C ASP A 80 5.70 25.47 -6.36
N GLN A 81 6.75 25.45 -5.51
CA GLN A 81 7.87 24.52 -5.67
C GLN A 81 7.43 23.06 -5.62
N GLU A 82 6.59 22.70 -4.64
CA GLU A 82 6.04 21.35 -4.55
C GLU A 82 5.17 21.01 -5.77
N LEU A 83 4.37 21.96 -6.26
CA LEU A 83 3.51 21.73 -7.42
C LEU A 83 4.33 21.49 -8.69
N LYS A 84 5.42 22.25 -8.88
CA LYS A 84 6.39 22.03 -9.96
C LYS A 84 6.96 20.61 -9.92
N LEU A 85 7.43 20.17 -8.75
CA LEU A 85 7.95 18.81 -8.57
C LEU A 85 6.90 17.72 -8.81
N VAL A 86 5.65 17.95 -8.37
CA VAL A 86 4.55 17.01 -8.63
C VAL A 86 4.31 16.85 -10.13
N GLY A 87 4.28 17.95 -10.87
CA GLY A 87 4.08 17.96 -12.32
C GLY A 87 5.24 17.29 -13.06
N GLU A 88 6.47 17.70 -12.76
CA GLU A 88 7.67 17.23 -13.44
C GLU A 88 7.91 15.73 -13.23
N TYR A 89 7.67 15.21 -12.02
CA TYR A 89 7.93 13.80 -11.71
C TYR A 89 6.67 12.92 -11.64
N GLY A 90 5.51 13.47 -12.01
CA GLY A 90 4.22 12.77 -12.04
C GLY A 90 3.86 12.11 -10.71
N LEU A 91 3.99 12.85 -9.61
CA LEU A 91 3.70 12.38 -8.26
C LEU A 91 2.19 12.38 -7.98
N ARG A 92 1.69 11.46 -7.15
CA ARG A 92 0.25 11.42 -6.81
C ARG A 92 -0.13 12.49 -5.79
N ASN A 93 0.74 12.77 -4.83
CA ASN A 93 0.47 13.69 -3.73
C ASN A 93 1.75 14.31 -3.17
N LYS A 94 1.60 15.40 -2.42
CA LYS A 94 2.69 16.10 -1.71
C LYS A 94 3.36 15.23 -0.64
N ARG A 95 2.66 14.21 -0.13
CA ARG A 95 3.23 13.24 0.80
C ARG A 95 4.42 12.49 0.22
N GLU A 96 4.43 12.17 -1.08
CA GLU A 96 5.59 11.57 -1.74
C GLU A 96 6.83 12.47 -1.67
N ILE A 97 6.64 13.80 -1.82
CA ILE A 97 7.71 14.80 -1.65
C ILE A 97 8.18 14.81 -0.19
N TRP A 98 7.24 14.87 0.77
CA TRP A 98 7.58 14.93 2.19
C TRP A 98 8.30 13.68 2.71
N ARG A 99 8.05 12.50 2.11
CA ARG A 99 8.80 11.29 2.43
C ARG A 99 10.27 11.42 2.03
N ILE A 100 10.52 11.92 0.82
CA ILE A 100 11.88 12.13 0.30
C ILE A 100 12.59 13.23 1.08
N GLY A 101 11.89 14.33 1.35
CA GLY A 101 12.40 15.42 2.19
C GLY A 101 12.75 14.94 3.61
N PHE A 102 11.95 14.05 4.19
CA PHE A 102 12.25 13.47 5.51
C PHE A 102 13.50 12.57 5.47
N THR A 103 13.63 11.70 4.46
CA THR A 103 14.83 10.86 4.31
C THR A 103 16.10 11.70 4.10
N LEU A 104 16.00 12.73 3.26
CA LEU A 104 17.10 13.64 2.95
C LEU A 104 17.48 14.46 4.20
N SER A 105 16.51 14.89 5.00
CA SER A 105 16.77 15.56 6.28
C SER A 105 17.53 14.66 7.26
N ASN A 106 17.21 13.37 7.33
CA ASN A 106 17.91 12.42 8.20
C ASN A 106 19.35 12.17 7.71
N ILE A 107 19.55 12.02 6.39
CA ILE A 107 20.87 11.88 5.78
C ILE A 107 21.74 13.10 6.06
N ARG A 108 21.21 14.32 5.83
CA ARG A 108 21.93 15.56 6.13
C ARG A 108 22.20 15.75 7.60
N ARG A 109 21.31 15.30 8.49
CA ARG A 109 21.54 15.33 9.94
C ARG A 109 22.72 14.46 10.33
N ALA A 110 22.75 13.21 9.87
CA ALA A 110 23.88 12.31 10.09
C ALA A 110 25.18 12.91 9.55
N ALA A 111 25.17 13.45 8.32
CA ALA A 111 26.35 14.10 7.74
C ALA A 111 26.87 15.27 8.59
N ARG A 112 25.97 16.13 9.11
CA ARG A 112 26.38 17.23 10.01
C ARG A 112 27.00 16.75 11.31
N GLU A 113 26.43 15.72 11.94
CA GLU A 113 26.96 15.13 13.18
C GLU A 113 28.33 14.49 12.96
N LEU A 114 28.57 13.89 11.79
CA LEU A 114 29.88 13.33 11.44
C LEU A 114 30.91 14.41 11.09
N LEU A 115 30.47 15.53 10.49
CA LEU A 115 31.34 16.63 10.11
C LEU A 115 31.92 17.40 11.32
N THR A 116 31.26 17.33 12.48
CA THR A 116 31.78 17.94 13.72
C THR A 116 32.90 17.15 14.37
N LEU A 117 33.06 15.87 14.03
CA LEU A 117 34.13 15.01 14.54
C LEU A 117 35.43 15.23 13.75
N GLU A 118 36.57 14.88 14.34
CA GLU A 118 37.87 14.92 13.64
C GLU A 118 37.92 13.90 12.49
N ASP A 119 38.66 14.21 11.42
CA ASP A 119 38.77 13.38 10.21
C ASP A 119 39.24 11.94 10.47
N LYS A 120 40.04 11.73 11.50
CA LYS A 120 40.60 10.41 11.88
C LYS A 120 39.75 9.66 12.92
N ASP A 121 38.65 10.25 13.37
CA ASP A 121 37.77 9.59 14.33
C ASP A 121 37.18 8.29 13.73
N PRO A 122 37.19 7.17 14.47
CA PRO A 122 36.72 5.88 13.95
C PRO A 122 35.24 5.90 13.53
N ARG A 123 34.39 6.68 14.22
CA ARG A 123 32.97 6.80 13.86
C ARG A 123 32.81 7.57 12.55
N ARG A 124 33.55 8.66 12.37
CA ARG A 124 33.52 9.44 11.12
C ARG A 124 33.97 8.60 9.93
N LEU A 125 35.07 7.85 10.08
CA LEU A 125 35.58 6.97 9.03
C LEU A 125 34.60 5.84 8.69
N PHE A 126 34.01 5.19 9.69
CA PHE A 126 33.12 4.06 9.46
C PHE A 126 31.74 4.49 8.94
N GLU A 127 31.04 5.32 9.72
CA GLU A 127 29.67 5.76 9.40
C GLU A 127 29.64 6.67 8.17
N GLY A 128 30.64 7.56 8.02
CA GLY A 128 30.75 8.46 6.88
C GLY A 128 30.95 7.71 5.57
N ASN A 129 31.88 6.76 5.53
CA ASN A 129 32.09 5.92 4.35
C ASN A 129 30.87 5.03 4.06
N ALA A 130 30.19 4.51 5.08
CA ALA A 130 28.96 3.73 4.89
C ALA A 130 27.82 4.59 4.29
N LEU A 131 27.69 5.84 4.72
CA LEU A 131 26.71 6.79 4.20
C LEU A 131 26.98 7.11 2.72
N ILE A 132 28.22 7.46 2.39
CA ILE A 132 28.65 7.78 1.01
C ILE A 132 28.44 6.57 0.09
N ARG A 133 28.91 5.37 0.49
CA ARG A 133 28.72 4.14 -0.30
C ARG A 133 27.26 3.83 -0.59
N ARG A 134 26.35 4.09 0.37
CA ARG A 134 24.91 3.91 0.18
C ARG A 134 24.35 4.88 -0.87
N LEU A 135 24.78 6.15 -0.84
CA LEU A 135 24.34 7.18 -1.78
C LEU A 135 24.85 6.92 -3.20
N VAL A 136 26.12 6.53 -3.35
CA VAL A 136 26.72 6.13 -4.62
C VAL A 136 26.01 4.91 -5.20
N ARG A 137 25.77 3.87 -4.39
CA ARG A 137 25.05 2.65 -4.85
C ARG A 137 23.65 2.95 -5.38
N ILE A 138 22.96 3.93 -4.79
CA ILE A 138 21.65 4.37 -5.26
C ILE A 138 21.79 5.21 -6.54
N GLY A 139 22.91 5.91 -6.72
CA GLY A 139 23.16 6.82 -7.83
C GLY A 139 22.70 8.25 -7.56
N VAL A 140 22.57 8.64 -6.28
CA VAL A 140 22.26 10.04 -5.89
C VAL A 140 23.51 10.91 -5.92
N LEU A 141 24.66 10.29 -5.64
CA LEU A 141 25.98 10.93 -5.62
C LEU A 141 26.87 10.23 -6.63
N ASP A 142 27.70 11.02 -7.30
CA ASP A 142 28.67 10.52 -8.27
C ASP A 142 29.89 9.90 -7.59
N GLU A 143 30.60 9.02 -8.29
CA GLU A 143 31.79 8.32 -7.78
C GLU A 143 32.94 9.30 -7.48
N ASP A 144 33.03 10.41 -8.20
CA ASP A 144 34.06 11.43 -7.97
C ASP A 144 33.82 12.27 -6.72
N LYS A 145 32.59 12.28 -6.20
CA LYS A 145 32.15 13.18 -5.12
C LYS A 145 32.07 12.48 -3.76
N MET A 146 33.04 11.62 -3.45
CA MET A 146 33.09 10.86 -2.18
C MET A 146 33.55 11.69 -0.96
N LYS A 147 32.94 12.85 -0.73
CA LYS A 147 33.14 13.67 0.49
C LYS A 147 31.82 13.96 1.18
N LEU A 148 31.85 14.09 2.51
CA LEU A 148 30.65 14.37 3.31
C LEU A 148 30.03 15.74 2.99
N ASP A 149 30.82 16.71 2.55
CA ASP A 149 30.32 18.06 2.23
C ASP A 149 29.32 18.04 1.06
N TYR A 150 29.55 17.18 0.05
CA TYR A 150 28.64 17.05 -1.08
C TYR A 150 27.27 16.46 -0.67
N VAL A 151 27.23 15.68 0.42
CA VAL A 151 25.97 15.13 0.95
C VAL A 151 25.05 16.25 1.46
N LEU A 152 25.61 17.37 1.94
CA LEU A 152 24.83 18.52 2.39
C LEU A 152 24.16 19.24 1.21
N ALA A 153 24.80 19.26 0.04
CA ALA A 153 24.31 19.92 -1.17
C ALA A 153 23.18 19.18 -1.91
N LEU A 154 22.93 17.91 -1.56
CA LEU A 154 21.92 17.05 -2.23
C LEU A 154 20.53 17.67 -2.23
N LYS A 155 19.83 17.64 -3.35
CA LYS A 155 18.47 18.18 -3.48
C LYS A 155 17.43 17.04 -3.53
N ILE A 156 16.15 17.42 -3.55
CA ILE A 156 15.05 16.44 -3.56
C ILE A 156 14.97 15.75 -4.93
N GLU A 157 15.28 16.50 -5.97
CA GLU A 157 15.34 16.10 -7.37
C GLU A 157 16.25 14.90 -7.55
N ASP A 158 17.45 14.90 -6.94
CA ASP A 158 18.43 13.81 -7.03
C ASP A 158 17.84 12.46 -6.60
N PHE A 159 16.92 12.45 -5.62
CA PHE A 159 16.22 11.23 -5.20
C PHE A 159 15.02 10.89 -6.07
N LEU A 160 14.33 11.91 -6.60
CA LEU A 160 13.20 11.72 -7.53
C LEU A 160 13.67 11.13 -8.86
N GLU A 161 14.87 11.51 -9.31
CA GLU A 161 15.50 10.95 -10.51
C GLU A 161 15.76 9.45 -10.40
N ARG A 162 16.04 8.93 -9.19
CA ARG A 162 16.35 7.51 -8.96
C ARG A 162 15.13 6.61 -8.80
N ARG A 163 13.92 7.16 -8.92
CA ARG A 163 12.68 6.38 -8.84
C ARG A 163 12.48 5.53 -10.08
N LEU A 164 11.89 4.34 -9.92
CA LEU A 164 11.59 3.46 -11.04
C LEU A 164 10.71 4.15 -12.09
N GLN A 165 9.74 4.97 -11.63
CA GLN A 165 8.88 5.74 -12.52
C GLN A 165 9.64 6.65 -13.49
N THR A 166 10.64 7.36 -12.99
CA THR A 166 11.41 8.33 -13.77
C THR A 166 12.46 7.63 -14.63
N GLN A 167 13.07 6.57 -14.11
CA GLN A 167 13.98 5.72 -14.86
C GLN A 167 13.29 5.05 -16.06
N VAL A 168 12.09 4.50 -15.89
CA VAL A 168 11.30 3.91 -16.99
C VAL A 168 10.97 4.93 -18.08
N PHE A 169 10.69 6.18 -17.70
CA PHE A 169 10.46 7.26 -18.66
C PHE A 169 11.76 7.67 -19.38
N LYS A 170 12.86 7.88 -18.65
CA LYS A 170 14.17 8.23 -19.23
C LYS A 170 14.71 7.15 -20.17
N LEU A 171 14.39 5.88 -19.92
CA LEU A 171 14.74 4.74 -20.80
C LEU A 171 13.84 4.61 -22.05
N GLY A 172 12.82 5.46 -22.21
CA GLY A 172 11.95 5.45 -23.38
C GLY A 172 10.91 4.32 -23.42
N LEU A 173 10.77 3.53 -22.36
CA LEU A 173 9.77 2.45 -22.27
C LEU A 173 8.33 2.98 -22.19
N ALA A 174 8.16 4.24 -21.80
CA ALA A 174 6.87 4.91 -21.67
C ALA A 174 6.88 6.28 -22.35
N LYS A 175 5.75 6.64 -22.97
CA LYS A 175 5.55 7.94 -23.64
C LYS A 175 5.57 9.15 -22.70
N SER A 176 5.19 8.96 -21.44
CA SER A 176 5.13 10.02 -20.42
C SER A 176 5.36 9.45 -19.03
N ILE A 177 5.65 10.31 -18.06
CA ILE A 177 5.88 9.92 -16.68
C ILE A 177 4.62 9.34 -16.03
N HIS A 178 3.44 9.83 -16.41
CA HIS A 178 2.16 9.25 -15.98
C HIS A 178 1.93 7.88 -16.61
N HIS A 179 2.30 7.69 -17.88
CA HIS A 179 2.23 6.39 -18.55
C HIS A 179 3.17 5.37 -17.87
N ALA A 180 4.41 5.77 -17.52
CA ALA A 180 5.35 4.93 -16.78
C ALA A 180 4.75 4.43 -15.45
N ARG A 181 4.08 5.32 -14.70
CA ARG A 181 3.43 4.95 -13.44
C ARG A 181 2.35 3.88 -13.64
N VAL A 182 1.53 4.03 -14.68
CA VAL A 182 0.47 3.06 -15.01
C VAL A 182 1.06 1.71 -15.38
N LEU A 183 2.09 1.68 -16.24
CA LEU A 183 2.77 0.43 -16.63
C LEU A 183 3.36 -0.32 -15.44
N ILE A 184 4.00 0.40 -14.51
CA ILE A 184 4.54 -0.18 -13.27
C ILE A 184 3.40 -0.76 -12.43
N ARG A 185 2.34 0.03 -12.14
CA ARG A 185 1.20 -0.45 -11.32
C ARG A 185 0.48 -1.64 -11.94
N GLN A 186 0.44 -1.72 -13.26
CA GLN A 186 -0.16 -2.84 -14.01
C GLN A 186 0.77 -4.05 -14.15
N ARG A 187 1.95 -4.03 -13.50
CA ARG A 187 2.92 -5.14 -13.46
C ARG A 187 3.55 -5.47 -14.81
N HIS A 188 3.71 -4.45 -15.67
CA HIS A 188 4.36 -4.63 -16.96
C HIS A 188 5.88 -4.48 -16.92
N ILE A 189 6.44 -3.89 -15.85
CA ILE A 189 7.87 -3.61 -15.73
C ILE A 189 8.54 -4.58 -14.75
N ARG A 190 9.73 -5.06 -15.11
CA ARG A 190 10.62 -5.81 -14.22
C ARG A 190 11.93 -5.06 -13.99
N VAL A 191 12.58 -5.36 -12.87
CA VAL A 191 13.95 -4.94 -12.56
C VAL A 191 14.74 -6.23 -12.32
N GLY A 192 15.66 -6.54 -13.23
CA GLY A 192 16.31 -7.84 -13.28
C GLY A 192 15.30 -8.94 -13.59
N LYS A 193 15.15 -9.90 -12.67
CA LYS A 193 14.21 -11.02 -12.80
C LYS A 193 12.84 -10.74 -12.17
N GLN A 194 12.75 -9.74 -11.29
CA GLN A 194 11.57 -9.51 -10.45
C GLN A 194 10.65 -8.45 -11.08
N VAL A 195 9.36 -8.74 -11.12
CA VAL A 195 8.32 -7.76 -11.48
C VAL A 195 8.10 -6.81 -10.30
N VAL A 196 8.17 -5.51 -10.55
CA VAL A 196 8.03 -4.46 -9.52
C VAL A 196 6.80 -3.62 -9.83
N ASP A 197 5.87 -3.51 -8.88
CA ASP A 197 4.61 -2.78 -9.04
C ASP A 197 4.56 -1.45 -8.26
N ILE A 198 5.68 -1.03 -7.67
CA ILE A 198 5.78 0.17 -6.85
C ILE A 198 6.57 1.26 -7.60
N PRO A 199 5.92 2.38 -8.02
CA PRO A 199 6.60 3.46 -8.74
C PRO A 199 7.63 4.22 -7.90
N SER A 200 7.53 4.15 -6.56
CA SER A 200 8.50 4.75 -5.63
C SER A 200 9.71 3.86 -5.34
N PHE A 201 9.85 2.72 -6.04
CA PHE A 201 11.03 1.88 -5.91
C PHE A 201 12.28 2.67 -6.32
N VAL A 202 13.31 2.62 -5.49
CA VAL A 202 14.58 3.32 -5.73
C VAL A 202 15.52 2.38 -6.47
N VAL A 203 15.85 2.73 -7.71
CA VAL A 203 16.66 1.90 -8.60
C VAL A 203 18.15 2.13 -8.30
N ARG A 204 18.86 1.05 -7.95
CA ARG A 204 20.33 1.05 -7.82
C ARG A 204 21.01 1.13 -9.18
N LEU A 205 22.23 1.67 -9.25
CA LEU A 205 22.98 1.77 -10.50
C LEU A 205 23.15 0.40 -11.18
N ASP A 206 23.52 -0.64 -10.43
CA ASP A 206 23.70 -2.00 -10.96
C ASP A 206 22.42 -2.58 -11.59
N SER A 207 21.27 -2.27 -10.99
CA SER A 207 19.97 -2.77 -11.43
C SER A 207 19.37 -1.96 -12.58
N GLN A 208 19.86 -0.74 -12.83
CA GLN A 208 19.31 0.18 -13.82
C GLN A 208 19.39 -0.39 -15.25
N LYS A 209 20.49 -1.08 -15.59
CA LYS A 209 20.68 -1.72 -16.91
C LYS A 209 19.70 -2.87 -17.16
N HIS A 210 19.06 -3.37 -16.11
CA HIS A 210 18.20 -4.55 -16.16
C HIS A 210 16.71 -4.18 -16.02
N ILE A 211 16.35 -2.95 -16.38
CA ILE A 211 14.95 -2.51 -16.42
C ILE A 211 14.39 -2.80 -17.81
N ASP A 212 13.32 -3.57 -17.87
CA ASP A 212 12.68 -3.97 -19.12
C ASP A 212 11.21 -4.35 -18.88
N PHE A 213 10.45 -4.62 -19.94
CA PHE A 213 9.16 -5.25 -19.83
C PHE A 213 9.28 -6.65 -19.24
N SER A 214 8.27 -7.05 -18.45
CA SER A 214 8.15 -8.40 -17.94
C SER A 214 7.88 -9.37 -19.10
N LEU A 215 8.51 -10.54 -19.09
CA LEU A 215 8.25 -11.60 -20.08
C LEU A 215 6.80 -12.09 -20.06
N THR A 216 6.14 -11.98 -18.90
CA THR A 216 4.71 -12.32 -18.74
C THR A 216 3.77 -11.23 -19.23
N SER A 217 4.30 -10.02 -19.47
CA SER A 217 3.52 -8.88 -19.94
C SER A 217 3.17 -9.05 -21.42
N PRO A 218 1.97 -8.63 -21.86
CA PRO A 218 1.65 -8.53 -23.29
C PRO A 218 2.67 -7.71 -24.10
N TYR A 219 3.36 -6.76 -23.47
CA TYR A 219 4.39 -5.92 -24.11
C TYR A 219 5.78 -6.59 -24.18
N GLY A 220 6.02 -7.63 -23.39
CA GLY A 220 7.28 -8.38 -23.34
C GLY A 220 7.21 -9.76 -23.99
N GLY A 221 6.27 -9.96 -24.91
CA GLY A 221 6.03 -11.25 -25.60
C GLY A 221 5.07 -12.20 -24.89
N GLY A 222 4.47 -11.78 -23.78
CA GLY A 222 3.47 -12.55 -23.04
C GLY A 222 2.10 -12.58 -23.73
N ARG A 223 1.22 -13.45 -23.22
CA ARG A 223 -0.15 -13.62 -23.75
C ARG A 223 -0.93 -12.30 -23.69
N ALA A 224 -1.65 -11.99 -24.77
CA ALA A 224 -2.52 -10.82 -24.83
C ALA A 224 -3.53 -10.77 -23.66
N GLY A 225 -3.80 -9.56 -23.16
CA GLY A 225 -4.69 -9.35 -22.02
C GLY A 225 -6.13 -9.79 -22.26
N ARG A 226 -6.87 -10.07 -21.18
CA ARG A 226 -8.25 -10.58 -21.19
C ARG A 226 -9.19 -9.81 -22.12
N VAL A 227 -9.21 -8.48 -22.03
CA VAL A 227 -10.11 -7.65 -22.85
C VAL A 227 -9.70 -7.67 -24.33
N LYS A 228 -8.40 -7.61 -24.64
CA LYS A 228 -7.91 -7.71 -26.02
C LYS A 228 -8.29 -9.06 -26.64
N ARG A 229 -8.13 -10.15 -25.88
CA ARG A 229 -8.56 -11.48 -26.29
C ARG A 229 -10.08 -11.59 -26.49
N LYS A 230 -10.89 -11.07 -25.56
CA LYS A 230 -12.36 -11.08 -25.68
C LYS A 230 -12.81 -10.32 -26.92
N ARG A 231 -12.21 -9.15 -27.19
CA ARG A 231 -12.50 -8.35 -28.38
C ARG A 231 -12.07 -9.04 -29.67
N ALA A 232 -10.88 -9.65 -29.69
CA ALA A 232 -10.43 -10.42 -30.85
C ALA A 232 -11.33 -11.62 -31.15
N ALA A 233 -11.77 -12.36 -30.13
CA ALA A 233 -12.70 -13.46 -30.30
C ALA A 233 -14.07 -13.00 -30.82
N ALA A 234 -14.60 -11.89 -30.30
CA ALA A 234 -15.85 -11.31 -30.77
C ALA A 234 -15.76 -10.71 -32.19
N ALA A 235 -14.58 -10.29 -32.62
CA ALA A 235 -14.34 -9.83 -33.99
C ALA A 235 -14.27 -11.02 -34.95
N ALA A 236 -13.58 -12.11 -34.57
CA ALA A 236 -13.50 -13.32 -35.37
C ALA A 236 -14.89 -13.95 -35.59
N SER A 237 -15.74 -14.00 -34.56
CA SER A 237 -17.11 -14.52 -34.69
C SER A 237 -18.06 -13.63 -35.51
N LYS A 238 -17.67 -12.38 -35.81
CA LYS A 238 -18.46 -11.50 -36.68
C LYS A 238 -18.03 -11.58 -38.14
N GLY A 239 -16.77 -11.89 -38.41
CA GLY A 239 -16.28 -12.09 -39.79
C GLY A 239 -16.76 -13.40 -40.41
N ASP A 240 -16.95 -14.45 -39.60
CA ASP A 240 -17.42 -15.77 -40.08
C ASP A 240 -18.91 -15.81 -40.48
N GLY A 241 -19.67 -14.71 -40.30
CA GLY A 241 -21.10 -14.63 -40.59
C GLY A 241 -21.48 -13.71 -41.75
N GLU A 242 -20.50 -13.15 -42.46
CA GLU A 242 -20.72 -12.27 -43.63
C GLU A 242 -20.36 -12.94 -44.98
N ASP A 243 -19.85 -14.19 -44.97
CA ASP A 243 -19.44 -14.93 -46.18
C ASP A 243 -20.47 -15.99 -46.67
N GLU A 244 -21.71 -16.00 -46.14
CA GLU A 244 -22.76 -16.98 -46.54
C GLU A 244 -23.93 -16.38 -47.37
N ASP A 245 -23.85 -15.11 -47.83
CA ASP A 245 -24.95 -14.44 -48.56
C ASP A 245 -24.52 -13.88 -49.94
N GLU A 246 -23.74 -14.60 -50.75
CA GLU A 246 -23.61 -14.35 -52.19
C GLU A 246 -23.59 -15.67 -52.99
N GLU A 247 -24.77 -16.23 -53.29
CA GLU A 247 -25.01 -17.12 -54.45
C GLU A 247 -26.39 -16.84 -55.08
#